data_AF-A0A7S0YMT5-F1
#
_entry.id   AF-A0A7S0YMT5-F1
#
_cell.length_a   1.000
_cell.length_b   1.000
_cell.length_c   1.000
_cell.angle_alpha   90.00
_cell.angle_beta   90.00
_cell.angle_gamma   90.00
#
_symmetry.space_group_name_H-M   'P 1'
#
loop_
_entity.id
_entity.type
_entity.pdbx_description
1 polymer ?
#
loop_
_entity_poly.entity_id
_entity_poly.type
_entity_poly.pdbx_seq_one_letter_code
_entity_poly.pdbx_strand_id
1 'polypeptide(L)'
;APEAQAACQRAYGGTPPDVVIEGEESVTIPYLPTHLDYILFENIKNALRAVVEHGQRHGELGRSHPPVRLLVAKGQHDVSIRISDQGGGVPRGVRDKVFGFGFSTVRDGE
;
A
#
# COMPACT_ATOMS: atom_id res chain seq x y z
N ALA A 1 -0.85 2.13 9.88
CA ALA A 1 -1.27 0.73 9.65
C ALA A 1 -0.18 -0.22 10.14
N PRO A 2 -0.13 -0.49 11.47
CA PRO A 2 1.03 -1.14 12.11
C PRO A 2 1.30 -2.55 11.57
N GLU A 3 0.25 -3.32 11.29
CA GLU A 3 0.37 -4.71 10.84
C GLU A 3 1.00 -4.83 9.45
N ALA A 4 0.61 -3.96 8.51
CA ALA A 4 1.19 -3.92 7.18
C ALA A 4 2.65 -3.44 7.20
N GLN A 5 2.98 -2.45 8.04
CA GLN A 5 4.36 -1.99 8.23
C GLN A 5 5.22 -3.09 8.87
N ALA A 6 4.70 -3.82 9.85
CA ALA A 6 5.40 -4.97 10.44
C ALA A 6 5.60 -6.11 9.43
N ALA A 7 4.62 -6.38 8.56
CA ALA A 7 4.77 -7.36 7.48
C ALA A 7 5.87 -6.94 6.48
N CYS A 8 5.88 -5.66 6.09
CA CYS A 8 6.94 -5.10 5.23
C CYS A 8 8.32 -5.21 5.87
N GLN A 9 8.45 -4.85 7.15
CA GLN A 9 9.71 -4.95 7.89
C GLN A 9 10.21 -6.39 7.98
N ARG A 10 9.32 -7.37 8.20
CA ARG A 10 9.69 -8.79 8.22
C ARG A 10 10.17 -9.29 6.85
N ALA A 11 9.54 -8.85 5.77
CA ALA A 11 9.85 -9.30 4.42
C ALA A 11 11.13 -8.67 3.86
N TYR A 12 11.34 -7.37 4.08
CA TYR A 12 12.42 -6.61 3.41
C TYR A 12 13.52 -6.13 4.36
N GLY A 13 13.34 -6.27 5.67
CA GLY A 13 14.21 -5.66 6.68
C GLY A 13 14.12 -4.13 6.71
N GLY A 14 14.96 -3.51 7.54
CA GLY A 14 15.05 -2.05 7.64
C GLY A 14 13.81 -1.38 8.24
N THR A 15 13.72 -0.06 8.06
CA THR A 15 12.57 0.74 8.48
C THR A 15 11.56 0.81 7.33
N PRO A 16 10.31 0.36 7.51
CA PRO A 16 9.29 0.44 6.46
C PRO A 16 8.93 1.91 6.17
N PRO A 17 8.39 2.22 4.98
CA PRO A 17 7.86 3.54 4.69
C PRO A 17 6.79 3.98 5.71
N ASP A 18 6.76 5.27 6.01
CA ASP A 18 5.70 5.86 6.81
C ASP A 18 4.35 5.75 6.11
N VAL A 19 3.29 5.54 6.89
CA VAL A 19 1.90 5.55 6.41
C VAL A 19 1.22 6.78 6.99
N VAL A 20 0.94 7.76 6.14
CA VAL A 20 0.36 9.05 6.54
C VAL A 20 -1.10 9.08 6.14
N ILE A 21 -1.99 9.40 7.08
CA ILE A 21 -3.41 9.58 6.83
C ILE A 21 -3.67 11.09 6.68
N GLU A 22 -4.48 11.45 5.69
CA GLU A 22 -4.82 12.84 5.34
C GLU A 22 -6.33 12.94 5.07
N GLY A 23 -6.90 14.14 5.17
CA GLY A 23 -8.29 14.42 4.85
C GLY A 23 -9.24 14.30 6.03
N GLU A 24 -10.42 13.70 5.83
CA GLU A 24 -11.46 13.58 6.86
C GLU A 24 -11.28 12.33 7.73
N GLU A 25 -10.40 12.41 8.73
CA GLU A 25 -10.10 11.30 9.64
C GLU A 25 -11.24 10.92 10.61
N SER A 26 -12.24 11.81 10.78
CA SER A 26 -13.38 11.59 11.68
C SER A 26 -14.62 11.03 10.96
N VAL A 27 -14.49 10.59 9.71
CA VAL A 27 -15.60 10.05 8.95
C VAL A 27 -16.16 8.78 9.61
N THR A 28 -17.48 8.68 9.67
CA THR A 28 -18.16 7.47 10.15
C THR A 28 -19.20 7.05 9.11
N ILE A 29 -19.18 5.77 8.77
CA ILE A 29 -20.10 5.15 7.83
C ILE A 29 -20.63 3.83 8.40
N PRO A 30 -21.88 3.45 8.09
CA PRO A 30 -22.35 2.11 8.38
C PRO A 30 -21.63 1.12 7.45
N TYR A 31 -20.71 0.34 8.00
CA TYR A 31 -19.92 -0.63 7.23
C TYR A 31 -19.48 -1.81 8.10
N LEU A 32 -19.09 -2.92 7.46
CA LEU A 32 -18.50 -4.08 8.14
C LEU A 32 -16.99 -3.86 8.31
N PRO A 33 -16.48 -3.68 9.54
CA PRO A 33 -15.07 -3.33 9.76
C PRO A 33 -14.09 -4.34 9.15
N THR A 34 -14.37 -5.63 9.28
CA THR A 34 -13.50 -6.72 8.79
C THR A 34 -13.23 -6.65 7.29
N HIS A 35 -14.22 -6.23 6.48
CA HIS A 35 -14.01 -6.08 5.04
C HIS A 35 -13.05 -4.93 4.74
N LEU A 36 -13.22 -3.81 5.45
CA LEU A 36 -12.37 -2.64 5.28
C LEU A 36 -10.95 -2.93 5.75
N ASP A 37 -10.79 -3.60 6.89
CA ASP A 37 -9.48 -4.02 7.41
C ASP A 37 -8.72 -4.87 6.39
N TYR A 38 -9.39 -5.85 5.78
CA TYR A 38 -8.77 -6.71 4.76
C TYR A 38 -8.35 -5.92 3.51
N ILE A 39 -9.25 -5.08 2.97
CA ILE A 39 -8.98 -4.27 1.78
C ILE A 39 -7.82 -3.32 2.05
N LEU A 40 -7.83 -2.61 3.18
CA LEU A 40 -6.78 -1.66 3.54
C LEU A 40 -5.45 -2.38 3.78
N PHE A 41 -5.44 -3.47 4.53
CA PHE A 41 -4.24 -4.26 4.78
C PHE A 41 -3.56 -4.70 3.48
N GLU A 42 -4.31 -5.32 2.57
CA GLU A 42 -3.76 -5.85 1.31
C GLU A 42 -3.24 -4.73 0.40
N ASN A 43 -3.97 -3.63 0.26
CA ASN A 43 -3.54 -2.52 -0.59
C ASN A 43 -2.33 -1.76 0.02
N ILE A 44 -2.30 -1.57 1.34
CA ILE A 44 -1.16 -0.92 2.02
C ILE A 44 0.08 -1.81 1.93
N LYS A 45 -0.05 -3.13 2.13
CA LYS A 45 1.05 -4.08 1.95
C LYS A 45 1.67 -3.98 0.56
N ASN A 46 0.84 -3.92 -0.49
CA ASN A 46 1.30 -3.75 -1.87
C ASN A 46 2.03 -2.42 -2.10
N ALA A 47 1.49 -1.32 -1.57
CA ALA A 47 2.10 0.01 -1.66
C ALA A 47 3.49 0.07 -0.97
N LEU A 48 3.58 -0.46 0.26
CA LEU A 48 4.84 -0.51 1.01
C LEU A 48 5.89 -1.35 0.28
N ARG A 49 5.52 -2.54 -0.20
CA ARG A 49 6.37 -3.40 -1.03
C ARG A 49 6.91 -2.65 -2.24
N ALA A 50 6.03 -1.98 -2.99
CA ALA A 50 6.42 -1.28 -4.20
C ALA A 50 7.45 -0.18 -3.93
N VAL A 51 7.25 0.61 -2.86
CA VAL A 51 8.20 1.66 -2.45
C VAL A 51 9.57 1.08 -2.08
N VAL A 52 9.59 0.02 -1.27
CA VAL A 52 10.85 -0.59 -0.81
C VAL A 52 11.61 -1.22 -1.99
N GLU A 53 10.94 -2.04 -2.80
CA GLU A 53 11.55 -2.67 -3.99
C GLU A 53 12.00 -1.64 -5.03
N HIS A 54 11.31 -0.49 -5.12
CA HIS A 54 11.72 0.61 -6.00
C HIS A 54 13.01 1.27 -5.50
N GLY A 55 13.08 1.63 -4.22
CA GLY A 55 14.28 2.24 -3.62
C GLY A 55 15.50 1.32 -3.68
N GLN A 56 15.31 0.02 -3.42
CA GLN A 56 16.38 -0.99 -3.54
C GLN A 56 16.95 -1.06 -4.97
N ARG A 57 16.09 -1.07 -6.00
CA ARG A 57 16.52 -1.09 -7.40
C ARG A 57 17.30 0.14 -7.84
N HIS A 58 17.04 1.30 -7.22
CA HIS A 58 17.69 2.57 -7.57
C HIS A 58 18.88 2.91 -6.67
N GLY A 59 19.32 1.97 -5.82
CA GLY A 59 20.50 2.16 -4.97
C GLY A 59 20.28 3.14 -3.83
N GLU A 60 19.03 3.37 -3.43
CA GLU A 60 18.67 4.27 -2.32
C GLU A 60 18.73 3.59 -0.95
N LEU A 61 19.56 2.55 -0.82
CA LEU A 61 19.75 1.83 0.44
C LEU A 61 20.22 2.82 1.53
N GLY A 62 19.47 2.89 2.63
CA GLY A 62 19.78 3.75 3.78
C GLY A 62 19.23 5.18 3.69
N ARG A 63 18.51 5.55 2.62
CA ARG A 63 17.68 6.77 2.60
C ARG A 63 16.29 6.48 3.18
N SER A 64 15.67 7.52 3.74
CA SER A 64 14.26 7.44 4.16
C SER A 64 13.37 7.21 2.94
N HIS A 65 12.45 6.24 3.04
CA HIS A 65 11.48 5.96 1.99
C HIS A 65 10.43 7.07 1.88
N PRO A 66 9.93 7.39 0.68
CA PRO A 66 8.78 8.27 0.54
C PRO A 66 7.55 7.65 1.23
N PRO A 67 6.71 8.45 1.91
CA PRO A 67 5.57 7.93 2.64
C PRO A 67 4.48 7.42 1.69
N VAL A 68 3.77 6.38 2.12
CA VAL A 68 2.49 5.97 1.54
C VAL A 68 1.40 6.84 2.13
N ARG A 69 0.62 7.52 1.29
CA ARG A 69 -0.42 8.48 1.71
C ARG A 69 -1.81 7.89 1.53
N LEU A 70 -2.62 7.99 2.59
CA LEU A 70 -4.03 7.59 2.61
C LEU A 70 -4.88 8.85 2.72
N LEU A 71 -5.53 9.24 1.63
CA LEU A 71 -6.47 10.36 1.64
C LEU A 71 -7.89 9.84 1.87
N VAL A 72 -8.51 10.24 2.98
CA VAL A 72 -9.91 9.97 3.29
C VAL A 72 -10.75 11.17 2.85
N ALA A 73 -11.73 10.95 1.99
CA ALA A 73 -12.64 11.98 1.51
C ALA A 73 -14.09 11.50 1.66
N LYS A 74 -14.95 12.38 2.19
CA LYS A 74 -16.39 12.15 2.29
C LYS A 74 -17.11 12.88 1.15
N GLY A 75 -17.77 12.12 0.28
CA GLY A 75 -18.70 12.64 -0.71
C GLY A 75 -20.11 12.80 -0.16
N GLN A 76 -21.05 13.22 -1.00
CA GLN A 76 -22.47 13.28 -0.62
C GLN A 76 -23.07 11.88 -0.43
N HIS A 77 -22.53 10.87 -1.13
CA HIS A 77 -23.11 9.53 -1.19
C HIS A 77 -22.10 8.41 -0.92
N ASP A 78 -20.81 8.74 -0.79
CA ASP A 78 -19.73 7.77 -0.68
C ASP A 78 -18.63 8.27 0.25
N VAL A 79 -17.77 7.34 0.67
CA VAL A 79 -16.48 7.65 1.27
C VAL A 79 -15.42 7.02 0.37
N SER A 80 -14.47 7.85 -0.05
CA SER A 80 -13.35 7.45 -0.88
C SER A 80 -12.08 7.43 -0.04
N ILE A 81 -11.36 6.31 -0.06
CA ILE A 81 -10.04 6.17 0.54
C ILE A 81 -9.04 5.94 -0.59
N ARG A 82 -8.17 6.92 -0.83
CA ARG A 82 -7.14 6.85 -1.87
C ARG A 82 -5.79 6.54 -1.27
N ILE A 83 -5.20 5.40 -1.65
CA ILE A 83 -3.85 5.00 -1.28
C ILE A 83 -2.90 5.44 -2.41
N SER A 84 -1.87 6.21 -2.09
CA SER A 84 -0.89 6.72 -3.05
C SER A 84 0.53 6.39 -2.59
N ASP A 85 1.33 5.82 -3.49
CA ASP A 85 2.72 5.45 -3.26
C ASP A 85 3.64 6.02 -4.35
N GLN A 86 4.95 5.94 -4.11
CA GLN A 86 6.00 6.28 -5.09
C GLN A 86 6.84 5.03 -5.45
N GLY A 87 6.19 3.88 -5.63
CA GLY A 87 6.83 2.59 -5.91
C GLY A 87 7.17 2.33 -7.39
N GLY A 88 7.13 3.36 -8.23
CA GLY A 88 7.44 3.24 -9.67
C GLY A 88 6.30 2.71 -10.55
N GLY A 89 5.13 2.42 -9.97
CA GLY A 89 3.90 2.08 -10.69
C GLY A 89 3.85 0.69 -11.32
N VAL A 90 2.74 0.39 -11.99
CA VAL A 90 2.47 -0.91 -12.63
C VAL A 90 2.94 -0.90 -14.09
N PRO A 91 3.84 -1.80 -14.51
CA PRO A 91 4.27 -1.90 -15.90
C PRO A 91 3.10 -2.21 -16.85
N ARG A 92 3.07 -1.57 -18.01
CA ARG A 92 1.96 -1.69 -18.98
C ARG A 92 1.67 -3.14 -19.39
N GLY A 93 2.72 -3.95 -19.56
CA GLY A 93 2.59 -5.36 -19.98
C GLY A 93 1.91 -6.29 -18.96
N VAL A 94 1.76 -5.86 -17.70
CA VAL A 94 1.09 -6.64 -16.64
C VAL A 94 -0.17 -5.99 -16.11
N ARG A 95 -0.50 -4.77 -16.56
CA ARG A 95 -1.62 -3.98 -16.03
C ARG A 95 -2.95 -4.73 -16.07
N ASP A 96 -3.23 -5.43 -17.17
CA ASP A 96 -4.51 -6.12 -17.35
C ASP A 96 -4.57 -7.46 -16.59
N LYS A 97 -3.45 -7.89 -15.99
CA LYS A 97 -3.33 -9.13 -15.22
C LYS A 97 -3.44 -8.93 -13.71
N VAL A 98 -3.31 -7.70 -13.20
CA VAL A 98 -3.19 -7.43 -11.74
C VAL A 98 -4.41 -7.86 -10.94
N PHE A 99 -5.57 -8.01 -11.58
CA PHE A 99 -6.81 -8.49 -10.96
C PHE A 99 -7.05 -10.01 -11.18
N GLY A 100 -6.19 -10.69 -11.93
CA GLY A 100 -6.31 -12.11 -12.19
C GLY A 100 -5.93 -12.94 -10.97
N PHE A 101 -6.80 -13.86 -10.56
CA PHE A 101 -6.47 -14.81 -9.50
C PHE A 101 -5.22 -15.62 -9.87
N GLY A 102 -4.29 -15.75 -8.93
CA GLY A 102 -3.02 -16.46 -9.11
C GLY A 102 -1.93 -15.65 -9.84
N PHE A 103 -2.23 -14.45 -10.35
CA PHE A 103 -1.18 -13.57 -10.87
C PHE A 103 -0.47 -12.83 -9.73
N SER A 104 0.85 -12.92 -9.68
CA SER A 104 1.69 -12.18 -8.75
C SER A 104 3.02 -11.81 -9.40
N THR A 105 3.59 -10.69 -8.96
CA THR A 105 4.96 -10.28 -9.28
C THR A 105 5.94 -10.61 -8.15
N VAL A 106 5.47 -11.24 -7.06
CA VAL A 106 6.35 -11.91 -6.08
C VAL A 106 6.93 -13.13 -6.78
N ARG A 107 8.22 -13.41 -6.60
CA ARG A 107 8.83 -14.64 -7.10
C ARG A 107 8.54 -15.79 -6.13
N ASP A 108 8.19 -16.97 -6.64
CA ASP A 108 8.01 -18.15 -5.79
C ASP A 108 9.32 -18.49 -5.06
N GLY A 109 9.34 -18.41 -3.73
CA GLY A 109 10.50 -18.77 -2.89
C GLY A 109 11.00 -17.70 -1.90
N GLU A 110 10.36 -16.54 -1.80
CA GLU A 110 10.55 -15.54 -0.73
C GLU A 110 9.31 -15.43 0.18
#